data_AF-A0A844ZEB2-F1
#
_entry.id   AF-A0A844ZEB2-F1
#
_cell.length_a   1.000
_cell.length_b   1.000
_cell.length_c   1.000
_cell.angle_alpha   90.00
_cell.angle_beta   90.00
_cell.angle_gamma   90.00
#
_symmetry.space_group_name_H-M   'P 1'
#
loop_
_entity.id
_entity.type
_entity.pdbx_description
1 polymer ?
#
loop_
_entity_poly.entity_id
_entity_poly.type
_entity_poly.pdbx_seq_one_letter_code
_entity_poly.pdbx_strand_id
1 'polypeptide(L)'
;MNMTKHCILAAVALTAMSGTAHAAISLVDVEPGSAVYEGPVPIYDFDVNTPPTTDGVVKTGSSANGAQPLGSTGNYYSVGPSTNSPGEVDLSGFAGPIGQISFIWGSVDTYNTLSFLDSMGGVLASFTGSDIISSDFGNQVLPGSNPVVFFGFTGSDAPNVAGMRLSSTQEAFEIDNIAVEAAVPEPGTWLMLLLGFGIVGAMMRRGRKGPQEVRVRYAF
;
A
#
# COMPACT_ATOMS: atom_id res chain seq x y z
N MET A 1 6.58 58.80 -41.53
CA MET A 1 7.48 58.40 -40.43
C MET A 1 6.83 57.22 -39.72
N ASN A 2 7.47 56.05 -39.81
CA ASN A 2 6.86 54.74 -39.59
C ASN A 2 6.73 54.40 -38.10
N MET A 3 5.54 53.95 -37.65
CA MET A 3 5.37 53.32 -36.33
C MET A 3 5.16 51.82 -36.51
N THR A 4 6.26 51.08 -36.41
CA THR A 4 6.31 49.60 -36.38
C THR A 4 5.77 49.12 -35.02
N LYS A 5 4.57 48.53 -35.02
CA LYS A 5 4.00 47.85 -33.85
C LYS A 5 4.68 46.49 -33.68
N HIS A 6 5.59 46.39 -32.71
CA HIS A 6 6.25 45.14 -32.35
C HIS A 6 5.30 44.31 -31.45
N CYS A 7 4.73 43.25 -32.01
CA CYS A 7 4.05 42.20 -31.22
C CYS A 7 5.12 41.32 -30.56
N ILE A 8 5.30 41.45 -29.25
CA ILE A 8 6.14 40.55 -28.46
C ILE A 8 5.29 39.33 -28.08
N LEU A 9 5.57 38.18 -28.70
CA LEU A 9 5.10 36.87 -28.23
C LEU A 9 5.95 36.47 -27.02
N ALA A 10 5.38 36.47 -25.82
CA ALA A 10 6.00 35.85 -24.66
C ALA A 10 5.66 34.34 -24.64
N ALA A 11 6.63 33.50 -24.98
CA ALA A 11 6.57 32.07 -24.73
C ALA A 11 7.14 31.80 -23.32
N VAL A 12 6.26 31.45 -22.37
CA VAL A 12 6.68 31.00 -21.05
C VAL A 12 6.87 29.48 -21.13
N ALA A 13 8.13 29.04 -21.13
CA ALA A 13 8.49 27.64 -20.94
C ALA A 13 8.42 27.34 -19.44
N LEU A 14 7.38 26.65 -18.99
CA LEU A 14 7.25 26.19 -17.62
C LEU A 14 7.90 24.81 -17.52
N THR A 15 9.15 24.75 -17.03
CA THR A 15 9.78 23.49 -16.64
C THR A 15 9.13 23.01 -15.35
N ALA A 16 8.14 22.11 -15.45
CA ALA A 16 7.62 21.41 -14.30
C ALA A 16 8.72 20.49 -13.76
N MET A 17 9.30 20.83 -12.61
CA MET A 17 10.15 19.91 -11.88
C MET A 17 9.24 18.86 -11.26
N SER A 18 9.15 17.68 -11.88
CA SER A 18 8.52 16.50 -11.29
C SER A 18 9.32 16.12 -10.05
N GLY A 19 8.76 16.28 -8.86
CA GLY A 19 9.32 15.68 -7.66
C GLY A 19 9.28 14.16 -7.81
N THR A 20 10.40 13.48 -7.60
CA THR A 20 10.43 12.02 -7.51
C THR A 20 9.68 11.61 -6.25
N ALA A 21 8.52 10.97 -6.37
CA ALA A 21 7.89 10.31 -5.24
C ALA A 21 8.86 9.22 -4.75
N HIS A 22 9.37 9.37 -3.52
CA HIS A 22 10.16 8.32 -2.91
C HIS A 22 9.23 7.15 -2.57
N ALA A 23 9.66 5.95 -2.95
CA ALA A 23 9.03 4.71 -2.60
C ALA A 23 9.09 4.51 -1.08
N ALA A 24 7.96 4.22 -0.44
CA ALA A 24 7.90 3.97 1.00
C ALA A 24 6.87 2.90 1.29
N ILE A 25 7.37 1.71 1.67
CA ILE A 25 6.63 0.72 2.43
C ILE A 25 6.85 1.05 3.90
N SER A 26 5.78 1.26 4.66
CA SER A 26 5.87 1.71 6.06
C SER A 26 4.80 1.09 6.94
N LEU A 27 5.14 0.85 8.20
CA LEU A 27 4.15 0.63 9.26
C LEU A 27 3.38 1.93 9.49
N VAL A 28 2.09 1.93 9.16
CA VAL A 28 1.20 3.09 9.24
C VAL A 28 0.54 3.18 10.61
N ASP A 29 0.10 2.05 11.15
CA ASP A 29 -0.55 1.99 12.46
C ASP A 29 -0.40 0.60 13.10
N VAL A 30 -0.58 0.56 14.43
CA VAL A 30 -0.61 -0.64 15.26
C VAL A 30 -1.74 -0.47 16.27
N GLU A 31 -2.86 -1.14 16.01
CA GLU A 31 -4.03 -1.08 16.88
C GLU A 31 -4.04 -2.29 17.82
N PRO A 32 -4.24 -2.11 19.15
CA PRO A 32 -4.33 -3.23 20.07
C PRO A 32 -5.44 -4.22 19.67
N GLY A 33 -5.16 -5.51 19.78
CA GLY A 33 -6.14 -6.56 19.51
C GLY A 33 -7.33 -6.52 20.47
N SER A 34 -8.38 -7.26 20.14
CA SER A 34 -9.52 -7.43 21.03
C SER A 34 -10.11 -8.82 20.89
N ALA A 35 -11.02 -9.20 21.79
CA ALA A 35 -11.56 -10.56 21.84
C ALA A 35 -12.34 -10.96 20.58
N VAL A 36 -12.86 -9.98 19.85
CA VAL A 36 -13.50 -10.13 18.54
C VAL A 36 -12.71 -9.26 17.58
N TYR A 37 -12.43 -9.72 16.37
CA TYR A 37 -11.72 -8.90 15.40
C TYR A 37 -12.52 -7.64 15.03
N GLU A 38 -11.88 -6.47 15.19
CA GLU A 38 -12.47 -5.13 14.92
C GLU A 38 -11.73 -4.40 13.77
N GLY A 39 -10.88 -5.09 13.02
CA GLY A 39 -10.12 -4.52 11.91
C GLY A 39 -10.91 -4.47 10.58
N PRO A 40 -10.28 -4.02 9.49
CA PRO A 40 -10.88 -4.02 8.15
C PRO A 40 -11.34 -5.41 7.71
N VAL A 41 -12.37 -5.49 6.87
CA VAL A 41 -12.91 -6.79 6.43
C VAL A 41 -11.82 -7.63 5.76
N PRO A 42 -11.50 -8.82 6.29
CA PRO A 42 -10.43 -9.65 5.74
C PRO A 42 -10.87 -10.24 4.40
N ILE A 43 -9.92 -10.28 3.48
CA ILE A 43 -10.06 -11.03 2.23
C ILE A 43 -9.56 -12.47 2.40
N TYR A 44 -8.64 -12.69 3.34
CA TYR A 44 -8.13 -13.99 3.73
C TYR A 44 -8.22 -14.12 5.24
N ASP A 45 -9.03 -15.09 5.68
CA ASP A 45 -9.29 -15.43 7.08
C ASP A 45 -8.71 -16.81 7.44
N PHE A 46 -8.06 -17.48 6.49
CA PHE A 46 -7.55 -18.84 6.59
C PHE A 46 -8.60 -19.93 6.94
N ASP A 47 -9.88 -19.56 6.96
CA ASP A 47 -11.03 -20.44 7.22
C ASP A 47 -11.73 -20.79 5.92
N VAL A 48 -12.27 -19.78 5.26
CA VAL A 48 -13.02 -19.90 4.00
C VAL A 48 -12.14 -19.48 2.84
N ASN A 49 -11.38 -18.39 3.02
CA ASN A 49 -10.51 -17.83 2.01
C ASN A 49 -9.05 -17.93 2.47
N THR A 50 -8.32 -18.86 1.87
CA THR A 50 -6.88 -19.04 2.10
C THR A 50 -6.09 -18.58 0.86
N PRO A 51 -5.07 -17.74 1.02
CA PRO A 51 -4.19 -17.39 -0.10
C PRO A 51 -3.32 -18.60 -0.47
N PRO A 52 -2.74 -18.64 -1.68
CA PRO A 52 -1.68 -19.58 -1.99
C PRO A 52 -0.47 -19.35 -1.07
N THR A 53 0.14 -20.43 -0.58
CA THR A 53 1.35 -20.39 0.24
C THR A 53 2.38 -21.43 -0.23
N THR A 54 3.67 -21.16 0.00
CA THR A 54 4.78 -22.06 -0.39
C THR A 54 5.28 -22.94 0.78
N ASP A 55 5.08 -22.50 2.02
CA ASP A 55 5.49 -23.17 3.27
C ASP A 55 4.51 -22.74 4.38
N GLY A 56 4.89 -22.84 5.65
CA GLY A 56 4.02 -22.55 6.79
C GLY A 56 2.90 -23.57 6.95
N VAL A 57 2.06 -23.36 7.95
CA VAL A 57 0.86 -24.19 8.19
C VAL A 57 -0.35 -23.32 8.51
N VAL A 58 -1.51 -23.76 8.02
CA VAL A 58 -2.80 -23.29 8.50
C VAL A 58 -3.27 -24.24 9.61
N LYS A 59 -3.55 -23.69 10.79
CA LYS A 59 -3.92 -24.47 11.99
C LYS A 59 -4.93 -23.71 12.85
N THR A 60 -5.47 -24.38 13.86
CA THR A 60 -6.43 -23.80 14.82
C THR A 60 -6.07 -24.16 16.26
N GLY A 61 -6.53 -23.34 17.21
CA GLY A 61 -6.29 -23.52 18.64
C GLY A 61 -4.83 -23.27 19.04
N SER A 62 -4.54 -23.49 20.32
CA SER A 62 -3.21 -23.24 20.89
C SER A 62 -2.49 -24.53 21.27
N SER A 63 -1.17 -24.54 21.08
CA SER A 63 -0.29 -25.70 21.29
C SER A 63 1.13 -25.24 21.67
N ALA A 64 2.07 -26.17 21.81
CA ALA A 64 3.47 -25.83 21.99
C ALA A 64 4.12 -25.17 20.75
N ASN A 65 3.53 -25.35 19.57
CA ASN A 65 4.06 -24.86 18.29
C ASN A 65 3.23 -23.66 17.77
N GLY A 66 2.86 -22.77 18.68
CA GLY A 66 2.04 -21.60 18.39
C GLY A 66 0.64 -21.63 19.02
N ALA A 67 0.07 -20.43 19.13
CA ALA A 67 -1.18 -20.07 19.77
C ALA A 67 -2.13 -19.34 18.82
N GLN A 68 -3.43 -19.49 19.06
CA GLN A 68 -4.43 -18.71 18.33
C GLN A 68 -4.29 -17.22 18.68
N PRO A 69 -4.10 -16.32 17.69
CA PRO A 69 -4.04 -14.89 17.95
C PRO A 69 -5.30 -14.39 18.66
N LEU A 70 -5.15 -13.42 19.58
CA LEU A 70 -6.31 -12.76 20.16
C LEU A 70 -7.13 -12.07 19.06
N GLY A 71 -8.44 -12.36 19.02
CA GLY A 71 -9.36 -11.81 18.02
C GLY A 71 -9.49 -12.66 16.74
N SER A 72 -8.59 -13.62 16.53
CA SER A 72 -8.75 -14.66 15.51
C SER A 72 -9.86 -15.63 15.90
N THR A 73 -10.62 -16.09 14.90
CA THR A 73 -11.59 -17.18 15.05
C THR A 73 -11.24 -18.26 14.04
N GLY A 74 -11.39 -19.54 14.40
CA GLY A 74 -11.17 -20.62 13.45
C GLY A 74 -9.69 -20.91 13.22
N ASN A 75 -9.28 -20.96 11.97
CA ASN A 75 -7.92 -21.21 11.53
C ASN A 75 -7.11 -19.92 11.45
N TYR A 76 -5.79 -20.06 11.51
CA TYR A 76 -4.82 -18.99 11.32
C TYR A 76 -3.57 -19.55 10.66
N TYR A 77 -2.74 -18.69 10.08
CA TYR A 77 -1.49 -19.08 9.45
C TYR A 77 -0.31 -18.90 10.41
N SER A 78 0.60 -19.86 10.40
CA SER A 78 1.73 -19.89 11.33
C SER A 78 2.99 -20.41 10.66
N VAL A 79 4.12 -19.81 11.01
CA VAL A 79 5.46 -20.27 10.63
C VAL A 79 6.36 -20.37 11.87
N GLY A 80 7.33 -21.27 11.79
CA GLY A 80 8.22 -21.62 12.89
C GLY A 80 9.12 -22.80 12.49
N PRO A 81 10.18 -23.11 13.28
CA PRO A 81 11.08 -24.22 13.00
C PRO A 81 10.40 -25.59 12.79
N SER A 82 9.24 -25.82 13.40
CA SER A 82 8.43 -27.04 13.33
C SER A 82 7.28 -26.97 12.30
N THR A 83 6.99 -25.78 11.77
CA THR A 83 5.91 -25.50 10.82
C THR A 83 6.42 -25.00 9.47
N ASN A 84 7.72 -25.18 9.19
CA ASN A 84 8.44 -24.70 8.01
C ASN A 84 8.52 -23.16 7.95
N SER A 85 9.70 -22.63 8.29
CA SER A 85 10.04 -21.20 8.27
C SER A 85 11.25 -20.97 7.35
N PRO A 86 11.22 -19.95 6.46
CA PRO A 86 10.15 -18.99 6.27
C PRO A 86 8.94 -19.59 5.51
N GLY A 87 7.77 -18.99 5.70
CA GLY A 87 6.59 -19.25 4.88
C GLY A 87 6.20 -18.00 4.09
N GLU A 88 5.66 -18.19 2.89
CA GLU A 88 5.27 -17.08 2.01
C GLU A 88 3.78 -17.12 1.70
N VAL A 89 3.14 -15.95 1.77
CA VAL A 89 1.77 -15.70 1.32
C VAL A 89 1.85 -14.99 -0.02
N ASP A 90 1.24 -15.59 -1.04
CA ASP A 90 1.19 -15.05 -2.39
C ASP A 90 0.09 -13.98 -2.52
N LEU A 91 0.49 -12.79 -2.93
CA LEU A 91 -0.38 -11.64 -3.19
C LEU A 91 -0.39 -11.26 -4.68
N SER A 92 0.28 -12.02 -5.56
CA SER A 92 0.37 -11.72 -7.00
C SER A 92 -0.97 -11.81 -7.72
N GLY A 93 -1.99 -12.41 -7.10
CA GLY A 93 -3.35 -12.50 -7.61
C GLY A 93 -4.16 -11.20 -7.58
N PHE A 94 -3.69 -10.14 -6.89
CA PHE A 94 -4.41 -8.86 -6.87
C PHE A 94 -4.29 -8.12 -8.20
N ALA A 95 -5.44 -7.76 -8.77
CA ALA A 95 -5.50 -6.97 -9.99
C ALA A 95 -5.25 -5.48 -9.67
N GLY A 96 -3.97 -5.09 -9.66
CA GLY A 96 -3.54 -3.69 -9.53
C GLY A 96 -2.67 -3.42 -8.29
N PRO A 97 -2.20 -2.18 -8.12
CA PRO A 97 -1.31 -1.83 -7.01
C PRO A 97 -2.02 -1.94 -5.67
N ILE A 98 -1.31 -2.47 -4.68
CA ILE A 98 -1.77 -2.55 -3.29
C ILE A 98 -1.45 -1.22 -2.61
N GLY A 99 -2.43 -0.63 -1.92
CA GLY A 99 -2.27 0.63 -1.18
C GLY A 99 -2.05 0.40 0.31
N GLN A 100 -2.71 -0.62 0.87
CA GLN A 100 -2.55 -1.01 2.27
C GLN A 100 -2.77 -2.51 2.44
N ILE A 101 -2.07 -3.09 3.41
CA ILE A 101 -2.32 -4.43 3.94
C ILE A 101 -2.48 -4.30 5.45
N SER A 102 -3.48 -4.96 6.01
CA SER A 102 -3.59 -5.14 7.47
C SER A 102 -3.88 -6.59 7.83
N PHE A 103 -3.48 -6.99 9.03
CA PHE A 103 -3.72 -8.34 9.56
C PHE A 103 -3.49 -8.35 11.08
N ILE A 104 -4.01 -9.38 11.75
CA ILE A 104 -3.64 -9.66 13.14
C ILE A 104 -2.22 -10.23 13.15
N TRP A 105 -1.30 -9.62 13.88
CA TRP A 105 -0.02 -10.25 14.23
C TRP A 105 -0.15 -10.86 15.62
N GLY A 106 -0.26 -12.19 15.70
CA GLY A 106 -0.41 -12.92 16.96
C GLY A 106 0.91 -13.05 17.71
N SER A 107 0.82 -12.94 19.05
CA SER A 107 1.93 -13.18 19.97
C SER A 107 3.24 -12.52 19.52
N VAL A 108 3.23 -11.23 19.17
CA VAL A 108 4.37 -10.57 18.52
C VAL A 108 5.67 -10.83 19.28
N ASP A 109 6.65 -11.44 18.62
CA ASP A 109 7.95 -11.77 19.18
C ASP A 109 9.10 -11.07 18.45
N THR A 110 10.17 -10.78 19.18
CA THR A 110 11.38 -10.11 18.63
C THR A 110 12.12 -10.97 17.61
N TYR A 111 11.88 -12.27 17.60
CA TYR A 111 12.48 -13.22 16.67
C TYR A 111 11.64 -13.48 15.41
N ASN A 112 10.50 -12.78 15.28
CA ASN A 112 9.64 -12.81 14.10
C ASN A 112 10.01 -11.66 13.15
N THR A 113 10.05 -11.94 11.85
CA THR A 113 10.32 -10.97 10.78
C THR A 113 9.31 -11.14 9.65
N LEU A 114 8.63 -10.06 9.30
CA LEU A 114 7.83 -9.91 8.11
C LEU A 114 8.67 -9.24 7.03
N SER A 115 8.64 -9.76 5.80
CA SER A 115 9.18 -9.08 4.62
C SER A 115 8.12 -8.96 3.54
N PHE A 116 8.00 -7.79 2.93
CA PHE A 116 7.23 -7.61 1.71
C PHE A 116 8.11 -7.91 0.51
N LEU A 117 7.58 -8.67 -0.44
CA LEU A 117 8.32 -9.18 -1.59
C LEU A 117 7.80 -8.57 -2.90
N ASP A 118 8.69 -8.44 -3.87
CA ASP A 118 8.33 -8.25 -5.27
C ASP A 118 7.97 -9.59 -5.95
N SER A 119 7.47 -9.50 -7.19
CA SER A 119 7.07 -10.68 -7.99
C SER A 119 8.20 -11.67 -8.32
N MET A 120 9.46 -11.28 -8.13
CA MET A 120 10.63 -12.15 -8.31
C MET A 120 11.17 -12.69 -6.96
N GLY A 121 10.49 -12.40 -5.85
CA GLY A 121 10.89 -12.79 -4.50
C GLY A 121 11.95 -11.88 -3.87
N GLY A 122 12.23 -10.72 -4.49
CA GLY A 122 13.11 -9.69 -3.94
C GLY A 122 12.46 -8.98 -2.75
N VAL A 123 13.22 -8.74 -1.68
CA VAL A 123 12.69 -8.06 -0.48
C VAL A 123 12.61 -6.56 -0.73
N LEU A 124 11.40 -6.01 -0.64
CA LEU A 124 11.13 -4.58 -0.76
C LEU A 124 11.28 -3.85 0.59
N ALA A 125 10.79 -4.47 1.67
CA ALA A 125 10.91 -3.96 3.03
C ALA A 125 10.79 -5.10 4.04
N SER A 126 11.31 -4.89 5.27
CA SER A 126 11.21 -5.83 6.37
C SER A 126 10.89 -5.15 7.69
N PHE A 127 10.14 -5.84 8.54
CA PHE A 127 9.73 -5.40 9.87
C PHE A 127 9.87 -6.58 10.84
N THR A 128 10.51 -6.33 11.98
CA THR A 128 10.65 -7.26 13.09
C THR A 128 9.56 -7.03 14.13
N GLY A 129 9.33 -7.98 15.04
CA GLY A 129 8.38 -7.74 16.14
C GLY A 129 8.73 -6.51 17.00
N SER A 130 10.02 -6.15 17.09
CA SER A 130 10.47 -4.93 17.79
C SER A 130 10.14 -3.63 17.05
N ASP A 131 9.84 -3.69 15.75
CA ASP A 131 9.31 -2.55 15.00
C ASP A 131 7.79 -2.37 15.25
N ILE A 132 7.10 -3.42 15.71
CA ILE A 132 5.65 -3.42 15.94
C ILE A 132 5.31 -3.00 17.38
N ILE A 133 5.98 -3.58 18.38
CA ILE A 133 5.70 -3.34 19.80
C ILE A 133 6.99 -3.16 20.60
N SER A 134 6.87 -2.58 21.81
CA SER A 134 8.01 -2.23 22.65
C SER A 134 8.16 -3.07 23.93
N SER A 135 7.12 -3.83 24.33
CA SER A 135 7.11 -4.70 25.51
C SER A 135 6.15 -5.87 25.32
N ASP A 136 6.13 -6.80 26.29
CA ASP A 136 5.15 -7.90 26.34
C ASP A 136 5.19 -8.86 25.14
N PHE A 137 6.38 -9.04 24.55
CA PHE A 137 6.62 -9.96 23.45
C PHE A 137 6.15 -11.38 23.76
N GLY A 138 5.52 -12.03 22.79
CA GLY A 138 5.06 -13.43 22.86
C GLY A 138 3.83 -13.65 23.74
N ASN A 139 3.21 -12.60 24.29
CA ASN A 139 2.02 -12.76 25.11
C ASN A 139 0.79 -13.10 24.25
N GLN A 140 0.15 -14.23 24.56
CA GLN A 140 -0.94 -14.81 23.76
C GLN A 140 -2.33 -14.22 24.06
N VAL A 141 -2.43 -13.32 25.06
CA VAL A 141 -3.73 -12.87 25.60
C VAL A 141 -3.83 -11.36 25.72
N LEU A 142 -2.70 -10.65 25.79
CA LEU A 142 -2.70 -9.20 25.88
C LEU A 142 -3.03 -8.57 24.51
N PRO A 143 -3.99 -7.64 24.46
CA PRO A 143 -4.28 -6.82 23.28
C PRO A 143 -3.07 -6.24 22.57
N GLY A 144 -2.14 -5.64 23.34
CA GLY A 144 -0.95 -4.99 22.79
C GLY A 144 0.04 -5.95 22.14
N SER A 145 0.01 -7.24 22.50
CA SER A 145 0.89 -8.28 21.95
C SER A 145 0.25 -9.06 20.80
N ASN A 146 -1.02 -8.78 20.49
CA ASN A 146 -1.78 -9.37 19.40
C ASN A 146 -2.45 -8.26 18.55
N PRO A 147 -1.70 -7.25 18.09
CA PRO A 147 -2.29 -6.10 17.42
C PRO A 147 -2.80 -6.43 16.02
N VAL A 148 -3.70 -5.58 15.53
CA VAL A 148 -3.91 -5.42 14.08
C VAL A 148 -2.87 -4.42 13.57
N VAL A 149 -2.01 -4.87 12.67
CA VAL A 149 -0.95 -4.04 12.09
C VAL A 149 -1.36 -3.54 10.71
N PHE A 150 -0.98 -2.31 10.37
CA PHE A 150 -1.33 -1.68 9.11
C PHE A 150 -0.06 -1.26 8.38
N PHE A 151 0.14 -1.77 7.17
CA PHE A 151 1.27 -1.41 6.30
C PHE A 151 0.77 -0.67 5.07
N GLY A 152 1.32 0.51 4.84
CA GLY A 152 1.00 1.35 3.69
C GLY A 152 2.06 1.22 2.61
N PHE A 153 1.61 1.27 1.35
CA PHE A 153 2.45 1.19 0.16
C PHE A 153 2.20 2.41 -0.70
N THR A 154 3.26 3.21 -0.89
CA THR A 154 3.17 4.47 -1.62
C THR A 154 4.29 4.61 -2.65
N GLY A 155 4.12 5.55 -3.58
CA GLY A 155 5.12 5.81 -4.61
C GLY A 155 5.34 4.61 -5.53
N SER A 156 6.59 4.40 -5.94
CA SER A 156 6.94 3.38 -6.94
C SER A 156 6.86 1.94 -6.45
N ASP A 157 6.68 1.69 -5.15
CA ASP A 157 6.67 0.33 -4.58
C ASP A 157 5.28 -0.29 -4.52
N ALA A 158 4.22 0.53 -4.42
CA ALA A 158 2.82 0.07 -4.46
C ALA A 158 2.50 -0.92 -5.62
N PRO A 159 2.98 -0.70 -6.86
CA PRO A 159 2.75 -1.66 -7.95
C PRO A 159 3.62 -2.92 -7.88
N ASN A 160 4.63 -2.99 -7.01
CA ASN A 160 5.62 -4.06 -7.02
C ASN A 160 5.34 -5.16 -5.98
N VAL A 161 4.54 -4.88 -4.95
CA VAL A 161 4.25 -5.84 -3.88
C VAL A 161 3.48 -7.03 -4.43
N ALA A 162 4.05 -8.22 -4.26
CA ALA A 162 3.49 -9.48 -4.75
C ALA A 162 3.47 -10.59 -3.71
N GLY A 163 4.06 -10.39 -2.52
CA GLY A 163 4.01 -11.40 -1.47
C GLY A 163 4.42 -10.89 -0.11
N MET A 164 4.10 -11.68 0.91
CA MET A 164 4.57 -11.53 2.28
C MET A 164 5.37 -12.77 2.67
N ARG A 165 6.62 -12.60 3.11
CA ARG A 165 7.43 -13.64 3.73
C ARG A 165 7.40 -13.48 5.23
N LEU A 166 6.92 -14.50 5.92
CA LEU A 166 6.96 -14.61 7.36
C LEU A 166 8.14 -15.51 7.73
N SER A 167 9.01 -15.03 8.61
CA SER A 167 10.15 -15.79 9.11
C SER A 167 10.16 -15.75 10.64
N SER A 168 10.36 -16.90 11.25
CA SER A 168 10.64 -17.02 12.67
C SER A 168 11.80 -17.96 12.94
N THR A 169 12.61 -17.63 13.94
CA THR A 169 13.68 -18.52 14.44
C THR A 169 13.23 -19.40 15.61
N GLN A 170 12.02 -19.17 16.14
CA GLN A 170 11.40 -19.94 17.23
C GLN A 170 9.92 -20.21 16.94
N GLU A 171 9.25 -20.98 17.78
CA GLU A 171 7.80 -21.15 17.70
C GLU A 171 7.11 -20.00 18.44
N ALA A 172 6.26 -19.19 17.81
CA ALA A 172 5.90 -19.16 16.38
C ALA A 172 5.70 -17.72 15.90
N PHE A 173 5.49 -17.53 14.60
CA PHE A 173 4.95 -16.30 14.03
C PHE A 173 3.56 -16.60 13.46
N GLU A 174 2.53 -16.10 14.13
CA GLU A 174 1.13 -16.25 13.72
C GLU A 174 0.56 -14.99 13.07
N ILE A 175 -0.22 -15.18 12.00
CA ILE A 175 -1.07 -14.12 11.43
C ILE A 175 -2.46 -14.64 11.10
N ASP A 176 -3.42 -13.72 11.08
CA ASP A 176 -4.79 -13.99 10.64
C ASP A 176 -5.48 -12.72 10.11
N ASN A 177 -6.62 -12.87 9.44
CA ASN A 177 -7.48 -11.79 8.97
C ASN A 177 -6.73 -10.76 8.11
N ILE A 178 -6.13 -11.22 7.02
CA ILE A 178 -5.46 -10.33 6.06
C ILE A 178 -6.53 -9.56 5.28
N ALA A 179 -6.51 -8.23 5.40
CA ALA A 179 -7.25 -7.30 4.58
C ALA A 179 -6.31 -6.56 3.63
N VAL A 180 -6.78 -6.30 2.41
CA VAL A 180 -6.00 -5.61 1.36
C VAL A 180 -6.86 -4.50 0.77
N GLU A 181 -6.32 -3.29 0.77
CA GLU A 181 -6.93 -2.14 0.14
C GLU A 181 -6.15 -1.75 -1.12
N ALA A 182 -6.87 -1.50 -2.21
CA ALA A 182 -6.28 -1.08 -3.47
C ALA A 182 -5.68 0.33 -3.35
N ALA A 183 -4.57 0.59 -4.06
CA ALA A 183 -3.98 1.91 -4.08
C ALA A 183 -4.93 2.94 -4.70
N VAL A 184 -5.17 4.03 -3.96
CA VAL A 184 -5.93 5.17 -4.47
C VAL A 184 -4.96 6.10 -5.20
N PRO A 185 -5.25 6.52 -6.45
CA PRO A 185 -4.38 7.45 -7.18
C PRO A 185 -4.14 8.73 -6.36
N GLU A 186 -2.87 9.12 -6.22
CA GLU A 186 -2.48 10.22 -5.35
C GLU A 186 -3.20 11.53 -5.73
N PRO A 187 -3.62 12.36 -4.76
CA PRO A 187 -4.24 13.67 -5.03
C PRO A 187 -3.41 14.56 -5.97
N GLY A 188 -2.08 14.40 -5.96
CA GLY A 188 -1.17 15.08 -6.90
C GLY A 188 -1.42 14.68 -8.36
N THR A 189 -1.68 13.40 -8.64
CA THR A 189 -2.02 12.93 -10.00
C THR A 189 -3.30 13.57 -10.49
N TRP A 190 -4.31 13.68 -9.63
CA TRP A 190 -5.56 14.38 -9.94
C TRP A 190 -5.32 15.87 -10.20
N LEU A 191 -4.53 16.53 -9.37
CA LEU A 191 -4.19 17.94 -9.57
C LEU A 191 -3.43 18.15 -10.87
N MET A 192 -2.49 17.27 -11.22
CA MET A 192 -1.72 17.34 -12.47
C MET A 192 -2.61 17.08 -13.69
N LEU A 193 -3.55 16.13 -13.60
CA LEU A 193 -4.55 15.89 -14.63
C LEU A 193 -5.45 17.11 -14.84
N LEU A 194 -5.98 17.67 -13.76
CA LEU A 194 -6.82 18.87 -13.77
C LEU A 194 -6.05 20.09 -14.29
N LEU A 195 -4.79 20.26 -13.88
CA LEU A 195 -3.90 21.30 -14.38
C LEU A 195 -3.65 21.13 -15.87
N GLY A 196 -3.35 19.92 -16.33
CA GLY A 196 -3.18 19.58 -17.74
C GLY A 196 -4.41 19.94 -18.57
N PHE A 197 -5.60 19.53 -18.11
CA PHE A 197 -6.86 19.91 -18.76
C PHE A 197 -7.14 21.41 -18.70
N GLY A 198 -6.82 22.07 -17.59
CA GLY A 198 -6.94 23.52 -17.43
C GLY A 198 -6.09 24.28 -18.45
N ILE A 199 -4.84 23.85 -18.67
CA ILE A 199 -3.94 24.43 -19.66
C ILE A 199 -4.49 24.23 -21.08
N VAL A 200 -4.90 23.00 -21.43
CA VAL A 200 -5.47 22.69 -22.76
C VAL A 200 -6.73 23.54 -23.02
N GLY A 201 -7.64 23.60 -22.04
CA GLY A 201 -8.85 24.43 -22.13
C GLY A 201 -8.55 25.92 -22.29
N ALA A 202 -7.55 26.44 -21.58
CA ALA A 202 -7.12 27.83 -21.70
C ALA A 202 -6.55 28.13 -23.10
N MET A 203 -5.77 27.22 -23.69
CA MET A 203 -5.26 27.35 -25.04
C MET A 203 -6.39 27.35 -26.09
N MET A 204 -7.35 26.44 -25.97
CA MET A 204 -8.52 26.39 -26.87
C MET A 204 -9.36 27.67 -26.81
N ARG A 205 -9.55 28.25 -25.61
CA ARG A 205 -10.28 29.51 -25.43
C ARG A 205 -9.54 30.69 -26.07
N ARG A 206 -8.20 30.71 -26.02
CA ARG A 206 -7.37 31.79 -26.59
C ARG A 206 -7.37 31.81 -28.12
N GLY A 207 -7.64 30.67 -28.76
CA GLY A 207 -7.72 30.53 -30.23
C GLY A 207 -9.00 31.09 -30.87
N ARG A 208 -10.06 31.36 -30.10
CA ARG A 208 -11.28 32.00 -30.60
C ARG A 208 -11.08 33.51 -30.75
N LYS A 209 -10.44 33.94 -31.84
CA LYS A 209 -10.63 35.31 -32.34
C LYS A 209 -12.07 35.41 -32.84
N GLY A 210 -12.85 36.35 -32.30
CA GLY A 210 -14.20 36.63 -32.79
C GLY A 210 -14.20 36.96 -34.28
N PRO A 211 -15.34 36.86 -34.98
CA PRO A 211 -15.43 37.17 -36.41
C PRO A 211 -14.81 38.55 -36.64
N GLN A 212 -13.73 38.63 -37.41
CA GLN A 212 -13.25 39.93 -37.85
C GLN A 212 -14.31 40.49 -38.78
N GLU A 213 -15.04 41.53 -38.33
CA GLU A 213 -15.85 42.33 -39.23
C GLU A 213 -14.93 42.92 -40.30
N VAL A 214 -15.04 42.37 -41.51
CA VAL A 214 -14.39 42.93 -42.70
C VAL A 214 -15.13 44.21 -43.06
N ARG A 215 -14.63 45.37 -42.59
CA ARG A 215 -15.13 46.67 -43.04
C ARG A 215 -14.56 47.00 -44.42
N VAL A 216 -15.40 46.85 -45.45
CA VAL A 216 -15.13 47.36 -46.79
C VAL A 216 -15.48 48.85 -46.81
N ARG A 217 -14.49 49.72 -47.07
CA ARG A 217 -14.72 51.14 -47.34
C ARG A 217 -14.77 51.34 -48.85
N TYR A 218 -15.90 51.84 -49.35
CA TYR A 218 -15.99 52.37 -50.71
C TYR A 218 -15.51 53.83 -50.69
N ALA A 219 -14.67 54.18 -51.65
CA ALA A 219 -14.33 55.57 -51.96
C ALA A 219 -15.24 56.04 -53.10
N PHE A 220 -15.88 57.19 -52.89
CA PHE A 220 -16.62 57.93 -53.91
C PHE A 220 -15.84 59.20 -54.23
#